data_AF-A0A4S8S4Z4-F1
#
_entry.id   AF-A0A4S8S4Z4-F1
#
_cell.length_a   1.000
_cell.length_b   1.000
_cell.length_c   1.000
_cell.angle_alpha   90.00
_cell.angle_beta   90.00
_cell.angle_gamma   90.00
#
_symmetry.space_group_name_H-M   'P 1'
#
loop_
_entity.id
_entity.type
_entity.pdbx_description
1 polymer ?
#
loop_
_entity_poly.entity_id
_entity_poly.type
_entity_poly.pdbx_seq_one_letter_code
_entity_poly.pdbx_strand_id
1 'polypeptide(L)'
;MVLPTSLYNHIGENHVGHDDEYNPRCDWGSCGWTRKERRDLLMAHVVRHIPDHKPNKCDQCDYRTKKLRELTRHKKKREHQ
;
A
#
# COMPACT_ATOMS: atom_id res chain seq x y z
N MET A 1 13.70 2.62 -4.58
CA MET A 1 12.42 2.26 -5.23
C MET A 1 11.96 0.95 -4.62
N VAL A 2 10.88 0.92 -3.83
CA VAL A 2 10.36 -0.34 -3.30
C VAL A 2 9.56 -0.97 -4.44
N LEU A 3 10.04 -2.09 -4.98
CA LEU A 3 9.32 -2.79 -6.05
C LEU A 3 7.91 -3.17 -5.53
N PRO A 4 6.85 -3.10 -6.37
CA PRO A 4 5.49 -3.45 -5.96
C PRO A 4 5.39 -4.83 -5.30
N THR A 5 6.20 -5.79 -5.76
CA THR A 5 6.32 -7.14 -5.21
C THR A 5 6.93 -7.16 -3.81
N SER A 6 7.93 -6.31 -3.54
CA SER A 6 8.58 -6.22 -2.23
C SER A 6 7.62 -5.68 -1.17
N LEU A 7 6.77 -4.73 -1.52
CA LEU A 7 5.72 -4.25 -0.62
C LEU A 7 4.68 -5.34 -0.38
N TYR A 8 4.20 -6.01 -1.42
CA TYR A 8 3.18 -7.04 -1.27
C TYR A 8 3.66 -8.19 -0.39
N ASN A 9 4.91 -8.64 -0.56
CA ASN A 9 5.51 -9.65 0.29
C ASN A 9 5.68 -9.15 1.73
N HIS A 10 6.23 -7.94 1.91
CA HIS A 10 6.37 -7.33 3.24
C HIS A 10 5.03 -7.28 3.98
N ILE A 11 3.97 -6.84 3.32
CA ILE A 11 2.62 -6.76 3.89
C ILE A 11 2.13 -8.13 4.34
N GLY A 12 2.30 -9.15 3.49
CA GLY A 12 1.79 -10.49 3.74
C GLY A 12 2.54 -11.24 4.84
N GLU A 13 3.77 -10.83 5.16
CA GLU A 13 4.60 -11.43 6.21
C GLU A 13 4.52 -10.66 7.53
N ASN A 14 4.41 -9.32 7.48
CA ASN A 14 4.57 -8.48 8.66
C ASN A 14 3.23 -7.97 9.23
N HIS A 15 2.14 -8.05 8.46
CA HIS A 15 0.86 -7.43 8.84
C HIS A 15 -0.34 -8.37 8.70
N VAL A 16 -0.10 -9.61 8.26
CA VAL A 16 -1.10 -10.67 8.19
C VAL A 16 -0.75 -11.73 9.21
N GLY A 17 -1.49 -11.73 10.31
CA GLY A 17 -1.42 -12.73 11.36
C GLY A 17 -2.59 -13.71 11.28
N HIS A 18 -2.75 -14.49 12.33
CA HIS A 18 -3.81 -15.49 12.46
C HIS A 18 -4.35 -15.42 13.90
N ASP A 19 -5.65 -15.66 14.07
CA ASP A 19 -6.24 -15.83 15.41
C ASP A 19 -6.10 -17.27 15.93
N ASP A 20 -6.62 -17.56 17.12
CA ASP A 20 -6.60 -18.91 17.73
C ASP A 20 -7.32 -19.98 16.88
N GLU A 21 -8.23 -19.56 16.01
CA GLU A 21 -8.92 -20.42 15.04
C GLU A 21 -8.14 -20.57 13.72
N TYR A 22 -6.91 -20.06 13.65
CA TYR A 22 -6.07 -20.00 12.44
C TYR A 22 -6.72 -19.21 11.29
N ASN A 23 -7.65 -18.30 11.59
CA ASN A 23 -8.22 -17.42 10.58
C ASN A 23 -7.24 -16.28 10.28
N PRO A 24 -7.00 -15.97 9.00
CA PRO A 24 -6.15 -14.85 8.63
C PRO A 24 -6.74 -13.51 9.12
N ARG A 25 -5.91 -12.74 9.82
CA ARG A 25 -6.25 -11.48 10.51
C ARG A 25 -5.27 -10.37 10.17
N CYS A 26 -5.77 -9.14 10.13
CA CYS A 26 -4.96 -7.94 10.03
C CYS A 26 -4.37 -7.60 11.41
N ASP A 27 -3.05 -7.68 11.52
CA ASP A 27 -2.29 -7.33 12.74
C ASP A 27 -1.73 -5.90 12.67
N TRP A 28 -2.22 -5.10 11.73
CA TRP A 28 -1.85 -3.69 11.63
C TRP A 28 -2.43 -2.90 12.82
N GLY A 29 -1.61 -2.67 13.83
CA GLY A 29 -2.00 -1.96 15.05
C GLY A 29 -3.22 -2.61 15.72
N SER A 30 -4.25 -1.81 16.03
CA SER A 30 -5.49 -2.29 16.64
C SER A 30 -6.58 -2.66 15.62
N CYS A 31 -6.25 -2.89 14.34
CA CYS A 31 -7.25 -3.08 13.30
C CYS A 31 -8.09 -4.35 13.49
N GLY A 32 -7.43 -5.50 13.63
CA GLY A 32 -8.08 -6.78 13.88
C GLY A 32 -9.12 -7.26 12.87
N TRP A 33 -9.09 -6.72 11.66
CA TRP A 33 -10.02 -7.10 10.60
C TRP A 33 -9.67 -8.50 10.10
N THR A 34 -10.66 -9.40 10.10
CA THR A 34 -10.51 -10.78 9.65
C THR A 34 -11.38 -11.02 8.42
N ARG A 35 -10.91 -11.92 7.54
CA ARG A 35 -11.75 -12.42 6.45
C ARG A 35 -11.44 -13.88 6.20
N LYS A 36 -12.35 -14.73 6.68
CA LYS A 36 -12.25 -16.18 6.49
C LYS A 36 -12.21 -16.49 4.99
N GLU A 37 -11.37 -17.45 4.61
CA GLU A 37 -11.26 -18.03 3.25
C GLU A 37 -10.63 -17.17 2.14
N ARG A 38 -10.33 -15.88 2.37
CA ARG A 38 -9.92 -14.96 1.29
C ARG A 38 -8.77 -14.04 1.69
N ARG A 39 -7.56 -14.61 1.69
CA ARG A 39 -6.30 -13.91 1.98
C ARG A 39 -6.02 -12.76 1.02
N ASP A 40 -6.43 -12.87 -0.24
CA ASP A 40 -6.31 -11.81 -1.25
C ASP A 40 -7.00 -10.51 -0.84
N LEU A 41 -8.19 -10.61 -0.23
CA LEU A 41 -8.92 -9.43 0.25
C LEU A 41 -8.35 -8.87 1.55
N LEU A 42 -7.73 -9.72 2.38
CA LEU A 42 -6.93 -9.25 3.51
C LEU A 42 -5.70 -8.47 3.06
N MET A 43 -4.98 -8.96 2.07
CA MET A 43 -3.85 -8.22 1.47
C MET A 43 -4.30 -6.86 0.92
N ALA A 44 -5.40 -6.82 0.19
CA ALA A 44 -5.97 -5.57 -0.32
C ALA A 44 -6.40 -4.60 0.80
N HIS A 45 -6.94 -5.14 1.91
CA HIS A 45 -7.27 -4.35 3.10
C HIS A 45 -6.02 -3.72 3.70
N VAL A 46 -4.94 -4.49 3.88
CA VAL A 46 -3.73 -3.99 4.56
C VAL A 46 -3.06 -2.86 3.77
N VAL A 47 -3.11 -2.90 2.44
CA VAL A 47 -2.60 -1.80 1.59
C VAL A 47 -3.30 -0.46 1.91
N ARG A 48 -4.54 -0.48 2.43
CA ARG A 48 -5.26 0.74 2.83
C ARG A 48 -4.67 1.41 4.07
N HIS A 49 -3.98 0.66 4.93
CA HIS A 49 -3.26 1.20 6.09
C HIS A 49 -1.99 1.96 5.73
N ILE A 50 -1.60 1.99 4.45
CA ILE A 50 -0.41 2.69 3.98
C ILE A 50 -0.84 4.04 3.38
N PRO A 51 -0.98 5.12 4.19
CA PRO A 51 -1.45 6.42 3.73
C PRO A 51 -0.54 7.06 2.69
N ASP A 52 0.78 6.82 2.80
CA ASP A 52 1.81 7.34 1.92
C ASP A 52 2.20 6.42 0.77
N HIS A 53 1.39 5.39 0.49
CA HIS A 53 1.54 4.60 -0.72
C HIS A 53 1.09 5.41 -1.94
N LYS A 54 1.95 6.34 -2.34
CA LYS A 54 1.83 7.19 -3.51
C LYS A 54 2.91 6.73 -4.49
N PRO A 55 2.65 5.66 -5.26
CA PRO A 55 3.67 5.05 -6.10
C PRO A 55 4.21 6.02 -7.16
N ASN A 56 3.42 7.04 -7.51
CA ASN A 56 3.80 8.04 -8.50
C ASN A 56 4.49 9.22 -7.81
N LYS A 57 5.80 9.10 -7.56
CA LYS A 57 6.66 10.22 -7.15
C LYS A 57 7.17 10.97 -8.40
N CYS A 58 7.27 12.29 -8.33
CA CYS A 58 8.04 13.05 -9.29
C CYS A 58 9.54 12.80 -9.08
N ASP A 59 10.30 12.61 -10.15
CA ASP A 59 11.75 12.44 -10.11
C ASP A 59 12.49 13.75 -9.78
N GLN A 60 11.86 14.90 -10.04
CA GLN A 60 12.47 16.23 -9.89
C GLN A 60 12.02 16.98 -8.62
N CYS A 61 11.07 16.44 -7.85
CA CYS A 61 10.68 17.02 -6.57
C CYS A 61 10.03 16.00 -5.62
N ASP A 62 9.75 16.37 -4.38
CA ASP A 62 9.09 15.49 -3.40
C ASP A 62 7.57 15.34 -3.60
N TYR A 63 7.03 15.82 -4.71
CA TYR A 63 5.63 15.60 -5.03
C TYR A 63 5.34 14.12 -5.26
N ARG A 64 4.37 13.59 -4.52
CA ARG A 64 3.90 12.21 -4.59
C ARG A 64 2.39 12.19 -4.82
N THR A 65 1.92 11.30 -5.69
CA THR A 65 0.49 11.12 -5.95
C THR A 65 0.08 9.66 -6.12
N LYS A 66 -1.20 9.37 -5.84
CA LYS A 66 -1.79 8.04 -6.00
C LYS A 66 -2.16 7.73 -7.45
N LYS A 67 -2.37 8.75 -8.30
CA LYS A 67 -2.85 8.58 -9.68
C LYS A 67 -1.81 9.08 -10.68
N LEU A 68 -1.52 8.27 -11.71
CA LEU A 68 -0.58 8.63 -12.76
C LEU A 68 -0.98 9.92 -13.50
N ARG A 69 -2.27 10.11 -13.78
CA ARG A 69 -2.79 11.34 -14.44
C ARG A 69 -2.41 12.63 -13.70
N GLU A 70 -2.39 12.57 -12.37
CA GLU A 70 -2.06 13.72 -11.52
C GLU A 70 -0.56 13.99 -11.56
N LEU A 71 0.26 12.94 -11.69
CA LEU A 71 1.71 13.07 -11.88
C LEU A 71 2.01 13.65 -13.26
N THR A 72 1.37 13.16 -14.32
CA THR A 72 1.54 13.69 -15.68
C THR A 72 1.14 15.16 -15.76
N ARG A 73 0.01 15.53 -15.14
CA ARG A 73 -0.43 16.93 -15.04
C ARG A 73 0.57 17.77 -14.25
N HIS A 74 1.09 17.24 -13.15
CA HIS A 74 2.12 17.90 -12.34
C HIS A 74 3.37 18.16 -13.19
N LYS A 75 3.93 17.15 -13.86
CA LYS A 75 5.11 17.27 -14.72
C LYS A 75 4.90 18.21 -15.90
N LYS A 76 3.70 18.24 -16.49
CA LYS A 76 3.39 19.19 -17.57
C LYS A 76 3.26 20.64 -17.11
N LYS A 77 2.82 20.88 -15.88
CA LYS A 77 2.55 22.23 -15.35
C LYS A 77 3.72 22.79 -14.54
N ARG A 78 4.51 21.93 -13.91
CA ARG A 78 5.69 22.29 -13.15
C ARG A 78 6.90 22.02 -14.04
N GLU A 79 7.42 23.07 -14.65
CA GLU A 79 8.83 23.06 -15.07
C GLU A 79 9.65 23.08 -13.78
N HIS A 80 10.31 21.97 -13.48
CA HIS A 80 11.35 21.97 -12.47
C HIS A 80 12.57 22.61 -13.13
N GLN A 81 12.68 23.91 -12.95
CA GLN A 81 13.87 24.68 -13.31
C GLN A 81 15.02 24.35 -12.37
#